data_AF-A0A8E2IW64-F1
#
_entry.id   AF-A0A8E2IW64-F1
#
_cell.length_a   1.000
_cell.length_b   1.000
_cell.length_c   1.000
_cell.angle_alpha   90.00
_cell.angle_beta   90.00
_cell.angle_gamma   90.00
#
_symmetry.space_group_name_H-M   'P 1'
#
loop_
_entity.id
_entity.type
_entity.pdbx_description
1 polymer ?
#
loop_
_entity_poly.entity_id
_entity_poly.type
_entity_poly.pdbx_seq_one_letter_code
_entity_poly.pdbx_strand_id
1 'polypeptide(L)' 'MNPLDCNELVEIVTAYLDGSLDLETRARFDEHLLECDGCDNYLQQFRVTIGTLGRIRESELAPEFRAQLLEVFKDWR' A
#
# COMPACT_ATOMS: atom_id res chain seq x y z
N MET A 1 -15.44 12.03 16.59
CA MET A 1 -14.72 11.59 15.38
C MET A 1 -15.59 11.92 14.19
N ASN A 2 -15.04 12.56 13.15
CA ASN A 2 -15.78 12.81 11.92
C ASN A 2 -15.64 11.56 11.02
N PRO A 3 -16.74 10.91 10.58
CA PRO A 3 -16.66 9.79 9.64
C PRO A 3 -15.92 10.22 8.36
N LEU A 4 -15.12 9.32 7.77
CA LEU A 4 -14.55 9.57 6.44
C LEU A 4 -15.66 9.44 5.39
N ASP A 5 -15.69 10.35 4.42
CA ASP A 5 -16.48 10.16 3.22
C ASP A 5 -15.70 9.47 2.08
N CYS A 6 -16.40 9.10 1.00
CA CYS A 6 -15.78 8.38 -0.12
C CYS A 6 -14.69 9.21 -0.83
N ASN A 7 -14.82 10.54 -0.90
CA ASN A 7 -13.82 11.37 -1.56
C ASN A 7 -12.55 11.44 -0.71
N GLU A 8 -12.70 11.66 0.60
CA GLU A 8 -11.57 11.65 1.53
C GLU A 8 -10.85 10.31 1.52
N LEU A 9 -11.59 9.18 1.48
CA LEU A 9 -11.01 7.84 1.39
C LEU A 9 -10.16 7.67 0.12
N VAL A 10 -10.71 8.08 -1.03
CA VAL A 10 -10.03 7.99 -2.32
C VAL A 10 -8.73 8.81 -2.32
N GLU A 11 -8.71 9.97 -1.66
CA GLU A 11 -7.51 10.82 -1.58
C GLU A 11 -6.38 10.18 -0.76
N ILE A 12 -6.73 9.40 0.28
CA ILE A 12 -5.74 8.81 1.20
C ILE A 12 -5.48 7.32 0.96
N VAL A 13 -6.08 6.71 -0.08
CA VAL A 13 -5.96 5.27 -0.38
C VAL A 13 -4.51 4.81 -0.51
N THR A 14 -3.64 5.63 -1.12
CA THR A 14 -2.23 5.31 -1.28
C THR A 14 -1.51 5.30 0.05
N ALA A 15 -1.76 6.29 0.93
CA ALA A 15 -1.17 6.34 2.26
C ALA A 15 -1.63 5.15 3.13
N TYR A 16 -2.88 4.71 2.97
CA TYR A 16 -3.38 3.47 3.59
C TYR A 16 -2.59 2.24 3.12
N LEU A 17 -2.40 2.09 1.81
CA LEU A 17 -1.67 0.98 1.19
C LEU A 17 -0.18 0.96 1.57
N ASP A 18 0.45 2.14 1.67
CA ASP A 18 1.85 2.30 2.07
C ASP A 18 2.05 2.19 3.59
N GLY A 19 0.95 2.09 4.37
CA GLY A 19 1.00 1.99 5.83
C GLY A 19 1.48 3.27 6.53
N SER A 20 1.34 4.43 5.89
CA SER A 20 1.85 5.71 6.37
C SER A 20 0.83 6.57 7.13
N LEU A 21 -0.43 6.11 7.21
CA LEU A 21 -1.47 6.76 8.02
C LEU A 21 -1.18 6.63 9.52
N ASP A 22 -1.54 7.67 10.27
CA ASP A 22 -1.64 7.57 11.73
C ASP A 22 -2.78 6.62 12.14
N LEU A 23 -2.78 6.21 13.42
CA LEU A 23 -3.72 5.21 13.93
C LEU A 23 -5.19 5.66 13.87
N GLU A 24 -5.47 6.95 14.10
CA GLU A 24 -6.83 7.48 14.10
C GLU A 24 -7.40 7.51 12.68
N THR A 25 -6.61 8.03 11.73
CA THR A 25 -6.99 8.09 10.33
C THR A 25 -7.14 6.69 9.73
N ARG A 26 -6.27 5.75 10.11
CA ARG A 26 -6.39 4.35 9.68
C ARG A 26 -7.67 3.69 10.21
N ALA A 27 -8.00 3.90 11.49
CA ALA A 27 -9.23 3.34 12.06
C ALA A 27 -10.49 3.85 11.36
N ARG A 28 -10.54 5.16 11.03
CA ARG A 28 -11.64 5.74 10.25
C ARG A 28 -11.72 5.15 8.82
N PHE A 29 -10.57 4.89 8.20
CA PHE A 29 -10.51 4.28 6.87
C PHE A 29 -11.09 2.86 6.91
N ASP A 30 -10.62 2.06 7.88
CA ASP A 30 -11.10 0.70 8.09
C ASP A 30 -12.61 0.66 8.39
N GLU A 31 -13.12 1.59 9.21
CA GLU A 31 -14.55 1.74 9.49
C GLU A 31 -15.36 2.01 8.21
N HIS A 32 -14.91 2.94 7.36
CA HIS A 32 -15.60 3.25 6.10
C HIS A 32 -15.66 2.03 5.16
N LEU A 33 -14.59 1.24 5.08
CA LEU A 33 -14.58 0.02 4.24
C LEU A 33 -15.62 -1.02 4.68
N LEU A 34 -15.99 -1.06 5.97
CA LEU A 34 -17.02 -1.97 6.48
C LEU A 34 -18.43 -1.56 6.03
N GLU A 35 -18.64 -0.29 5.71
CA GLU A 35 -19.96 0.27 5.41
C GLU A 35 -20.17 0.58 3.92
N CYS A 36 -19.10 0.66 3.12
CA CYS A 36 -19.16 1.06 1.72
C CYS A 36 -18.53 0.03 0.76
N ASP A 37 -19.38 -0.80 0.15
CA ASP A 37 -18.98 -1.75 -0.90
C ASP A 37 -18.25 -1.07 -2.08
N GLY A 38 -18.60 0.20 -2.38
CA GLY A 38 -17.96 0.96 -3.46
C GLY A 38 -16.49 1.25 -3.18
N CYS A 39 -16.16 1.65 -1.95
CA CYS A 39 -14.80 1.94 -1.53
C CYS A 39 -13.98 0.67 -1.29
N ASP A 40 -14.58 -0.42 -0.81
CA ASP A 40 -13.89 -1.72 -0.78
C ASP A 40 -13.51 -2.18 -2.20
N ASN A 41 -14.44 -2.12 -3.15
CA ASN A 41 -14.14 -2.44 -4.55
C ASN A 41 -13.05 -1.52 -5.13
N TYR A 42 -13.06 -0.23 -4.81
CA TYR A 42 -12.03 0.72 -5.22
C TYR A 42 -10.64 0.32 -4.67
N LEU A 43 -10.56 -0.04 -3.39
CA LEU A 43 -9.33 -0.53 -2.78
C LEU A 43 -8.83 -1.82 -3.45
N GLN A 44 -9.73 -2.75 -3.78
CA GLN A 44 -9.36 -3.98 -4.50
C GLN A 44 -8.81 -3.68 -5.90
N GLN A 45 -9.35 -2.70 -6.62
CA GLN A 45 -8.81 -2.26 -7.91
C GLN A 45 -7.38 -1.75 -7.81
N PHE A 46 -7.07 -0.97 -6.76
CA PHE A 46 -5.70 -0.54 -6.47
C PHE A 46 -4.78 -1.72 -6.22
N ARG A 47 -5.18 -2.66 -5.36
CA ARG A 47 -4.41 -3.89 -5.06
C ARG A 47 -4.12 -4.70 -6.32
N VAL A 48 -5.11 -4.87 -7.20
CA VAL A 48 -4.94 -5.56 -8.49
C VAL A 48 -3.98 -4.80 -9.40
N THR A 49 -4.11 -3.48 -9.49
CA THR A 49 -3.23 -2.62 -10.30
C THR A 49 -1.79 -2.73 -9.83
N ILE A 50 -1.53 -2.56 -8.53
CA ILE A 50 -0.21 -2.69 -7.91
C ILE A 50 0.35 -4.10 -8.17
N GLY A 51 -0.43 -5.15 -7.91
CA GLY A 51 0.02 -6.52 -8.13
C GLY A 51 0.29 -6.84 -9.61
N THR A 52 -0.39 -6.19 -10.55
CA THR A 52 -0.18 -6.38 -11.98
C THR A 52 1.06 -5.63 -12.47
N LEU A 53 1.21 -4.36 -12.10
CA LEU A 53 2.36 -3.55 -12.48
C LEU A 53 3.65 -4.01 -11.78
N GLY A 54 3.57 -4.43 -10.52
CA GLY A 54 4.71 -4.99 -9.79
C GLY A 54 5.24 -6.33 -10.35
N ARG A 55 4.46 -7.01 -11.20
CA ARG A 55 4.90 -8.22 -11.94
C ARG A 55 5.66 -7.89 -13.22
N ILE A 56 5.52 -6.66 -13.73
CA ILE A 56 6.32 -6.16 -14.84
C ILE A 56 7.70 -5.84 -14.26
N ARG A 57 8.55 -6.87 -14.17
CA ARG A 57 9.86 -6.75 -13.54
C ARG A 57 10.71 -5.74 -14.32
N GLU A 58 11.25 -4.75 -13.60
CA GLU A 58 12.61 -4.26 -13.83
C GLU A 58 13.51 -5.48 -14.06
N SER A 59 14.35 -5.44 -15.09
CA SER A 59 15.34 -6.49 -15.40
C SER A 59 15.75 -7.26 -14.15
N GLU A 60 15.54 -8.58 -14.12
CA GLU A 60 15.90 -9.43 -12.98
C GLU A 60 17.22 -8.93 -12.39
N LEU A 61 17.19 -8.48 -11.13
CA LEU A 61 18.40 -7.98 -10.48
C LEU A 61 19.46 -9.05 -10.65
N ALA A 62 20.56 -8.68 -11.31
CA ALA A 62 21.62 -9.61 -11.57
C ALA A 62 22.05 -10.25 -10.24
N PRO A 63 22.21 -11.59 -10.15
CA PRO A 63 22.46 -12.28 -8.88
C PRO A 63 23.59 -11.67 -8.06
N GLU A 64 24.62 -11.15 -8.73
CA GLU A 64 25.74 -10.42 -8.14
C GLU A 64 25.33 -9.13 -7.43
N PHE A 65 24.38 -8.38 -7.97
CA PHE A 65 23.89 -7.14 -7.37
C PHE A 65 23.08 -7.43 -6.10
N ARG A 66 22.27 -8.50 -6.13
CA ARG A 66 21.56 -8.97 -4.93
C ARG A 66 22.55 -9.39 -3.83
N ALA A 67 23.62 -10.10 -4.18
CA ALA A 67 24.65 -10.50 -3.22
C ALA A 67 25.35 -9.29 -2.59
N GLN A 68 25.68 -8.27 -3.39
CA GLN A 68 26.26 -7.02 -2.89
C GLN A 68 25.32 -6.28 -1.93
N LEU A 69 24.05 -6.16 -2.26
CA LEU A 69 23.06 -5.53 -1.38
C LEU A 69 22.98 -6.26 -0.03
N LEU A 70 22.88 -7.60 -0.05
CA LEU A 70 22.83 -8.38 1.20
C LEU A 70 24.11 -8.23 2.03
N GLU A 71 25.29 -8.18 1.40
CA GLU A 71 26.54 -7.93 2.12
C GLU A 71 26.60 -6.55 2.77
N VAL A 72 26.08 -5.51 2.12
CA VAL A 72 26.06 -4.14 2.67
C VAL A 72 25.15 -4.05 3.89
N PHE A 73 23.98 -4.72 3.86
CA PHE A 73 22.98 -4.61 4.91
C PHE A 73 23.06 -5.71 5.98
N LYS A 74 23.99 -6.67 5.89
CA LYS A 74 24.04 -7.83 6.81
C LYS A 74 24.25 -7.45 8.28
N ASP A 75 24.98 -6.36 8.54
CA ASP A 75 25.33 -5.88 9.88
C ASP A 75 24.59 -4.57 10.23
N TRP A 76 23.55 -4.22 9.48
CA TRP A 76 22.81 -2.98 9.68
C TRP A 76 21.98 -3.02 10.97
N ARG A 77 22.14 -1.99 11.80
CA ARG A 77 21.48 -1.78 13.10
C ARG A 77 20.62 -0.54 13.07
#